data_AF-A0A1B6VZD4-F1
#
_entry.id   AF-A0A1B6VZD4-F1
#
_cell.length_a   1.000
_cell.length_b   1.000
_cell.length_c   1.000
_cell.angle_alpha   90.00
_cell.angle_beta   90.00
_cell.angle_gamma   90.00
#
_symmetry.space_group_name_H-M   'P 1'
#
loop_
_entity.id
_entity.type
_entity.pdbx_description
1 polymer ?
#
loop_
_entity_poly.entity_id
_entity_poly.type
_entity_poly.pdbx_seq_one_letter_code
_entity_poly.pdbx_strand_id
1 'polypeptide(L)'
;MRNRIIKEIGQFPLLNGPHKQTFPPGIIVLRHGKHTGANKGFGAEHILAEHKADLKKHNLSCDEQGVIQYVEMILQFSAGIYCEFSNTRGFHRPMVVRSKLGTVVLERQERDGLTIYSVVTAFGGTMARGTKIGTMPRQNKST
;
A
#
# COMPACT_ATOMS: atom_id res chain seq x y z
N MET A 1 -12.75 -18.50 2.17
CA MET A 1 -13.18 -17.28 2.89
C MET A 1 -13.39 -16.15 1.87
N ARG A 2 -14.38 -15.27 2.05
CA ARG A 2 -14.58 -14.10 1.17
C ARG A 2 -13.51 -13.05 1.48
N ASN A 3 -12.93 -12.45 0.44
CA ASN A 3 -11.95 -11.37 0.57
C ASN A 3 -12.59 -10.14 1.26
N ARG A 4 -12.32 -9.96 2.56
CA ARG A 4 -12.83 -8.85 3.38
C ARG A 4 -11.77 -7.78 3.59
N ILE A 5 -12.21 -6.55 3.86
CA ILE A 5 -11.34 -5.51 4.40
C ILE A 5 -11.00 -5.92 5.84
N ILE A 6 -9.72 -6.01 6.16
CA ILE A 6 -9.24 -6.24 7.53
C ILE A 6 -9.23 -4.91 8.27
N LYS A 7 -8.67 -3.87 7.65
CA LYS A 7 -8.53 -2.55 8.28
C LYS A 7 -8.40 -1.43 7.25
N GLU A 8 -8.95 -0.27 7.59
CA GLU A 8 -8.61 1.00 6.97
C GLU A 8 -7.29 1.50 7.56
N ILE A 9 -6.25 1.53 6.73
CA ILE A 9 -4.87 1.79 7.17
C ILE A 9 -4.55 3.30 7.14
N GLY A 10 -5.31 4.07 6.35
CA GLY A 10 -5.13 5.51 6.30
C GLY A 10 -5.80 6.15 5.09
N GLN A 11 -5.34 7.33 4.73
CA GLN A 11 -5.83 8.07 3.57
C GLN A 11 -4.69 8.35 2.59
N PHE A 12 -4.96 8.09 1.32
CA PHE A 12 -4.13 8.53 0.23
C PHE A 12 -4.32 10.05 0.06
N PRO A 13 -3.24 10.84 0.07
CA PRO A 13 -3.35 12.27 0.14
C PRO A 13 -3.78 12.89 -1.19
N LEU A 14 -4.30 14.11 -1.09
CA LEU A 14 -4.38 14.99 -2.24
C LEU A 14 -2.97 15.38 -2.68
N LEU A 15 -2.61 15.02 -3.91
CA LEU A 15 -1.30 15.38 -4.48
C LEU A 15 -1.28 16.82 -4.99
N ASN A 16 -0.08 17.40 -5.05
CA ASN A 16 0.15 18.74 -5.59
C ASN A 16 0.46 18.70 -7.09
N GLY A 17 0.22 19.83 -7.77
CA GLY A 17 0.61 20.02 -9.17
C GLY A 17 -0.15 19.14 -10.17
N PRO A 18 0.48 18.70 -11.28
CA PRO A 18 -0.20 18.04 -12.39
C PRO A 18 -0.79 16.67 -12.02
N HIS A 19 -0.33 16.06 -10.93
CA HIS A 19 -0.77 14.73 -10.49
C HIS A 19 -2.10 14.74 -9.72
N LYS A 20 -2.58 15.91 -9.29
CA LYS A 20 -3.83 16.06 -8.52
C LYS A 20 -5.06 15.47 -9.24
N GLN A 21 -5.16 15.67 -10.55
CA GLN A 21 -6.30 15.20 -11.34
C GLN A 21 -6.20 13.71 -11.69
N THR A 22 -4.98 13.17 -11.73
CA THR A 22 -4.74 11.76 -12.08
C THR A 22 -4.91 10.84 -10.86
N PHE A 23 -4.56 11.32 -9.66
CA PHE A 23 -4.57 10.54 -8.42
C PHE A 23 -5.43 11.27 -7.37
N PRO A 24 -6.76 11.02 -7.37
CA PRO A 24 -7.65 11.62 -6.39
C PRO A 24 -7.38 11.08 -4.98
N PRO A 25 -7.66 11.84 -3.92
CA PRO A 25 -7.56 11.34 -2.55
C PRO A 25 -8.54 10.19 -2.32
N GLY A 26 -8.23 9.29 -1.39
CA GLY A 26 -9.08 8.12 -1.13
C GLY A 26 -8.64 7.31 0.08
N ILE A 27 -9.45 6.33 0.49
CA ILE A 27 -9.16 5.50 1.67
C ILE A 27 -8.16 4.41 1.29
N ILE A 28 -7.13 4.20 2.10
CA ILE A 28 -6.20 3.08 1.97
C ILE A 28 -6.71 1.93 2.84
N VAL A 29 -6.93 0.77 2.22
CA VAL A 29 -7.45 -0.42 2.90
C VAL A 29 -6.51 -1.60 2.75
N LEU A 30 -6.35 -2.36 3.83
CA LEU A 30 -5.76 -3.69 3.78
C LEU A 30 -6.88 -4.72 3.77
N ARG A 31 -6.81 -5.63 2.80
CA ARG A 31 -7.73 -6.76 2.68
C ARG A 31 -7.04 -8.05 3.10
N HIS A 32 -7.84 -9.04 3.50
CA HIS A 32 -7.35 -10.39 3.78
C HIS A 32 -6.59 -10.94 2.58
N GLY A 33 -7.19 -10.78 1.39
CA GLY A 33 -6.53 -11.11 0.15
C GLY A 33 -6.46 -12.61 -0.08
N LYS A 34 -5.46 -13.02 -0.88
CA LYS A 34 -5.20 -14.42 -1.22
C LYS A 34 -3.78 -14.56 -1.74
N HIS A 35 -3.12 -15.65 -1.37
CA HIS A 35 -1.91 -16.12 -2.03
C HIS A 35 -2.25 -17.28 -2.99
N THR A 36 -1.78 -17.19 -4.24
CA THR A 36 -2.06 -18.19 -5.30
C THR A 36 -0.79 -18.80 -5.90
N GLY A 37 0.39 -18.36 -5.48
CA GLY A 37 1.69 -18.82 -5.94
C GLY A 37 2.75 -17.73 -5.77
N ALA A 38 4.01 -18.07 -6.04
CA ALA A 38 5.13 -17.14 -5.92
C ALA A 38 4.89 -15.86 -6.75
N ASN A 39 5.01 -14.70 -6.12
CA ASN A 39 4.69 -13.38 -6.68
C ASN A 39 3.27 -13.24 -7.23
N LYS A 40 2.34 -14.12 -6.83
CA LYS A 40 0.95 -14.16 -7.29
C LYS A 40 0.02 -14.12 -6.09
N GLY A 41 -0.45 -12.93 -5.77
CA GLY A 41 -1.40 -12.73 -4.69
C GLY A 41 -1.58 -11.26 -4.37
N PHE A 42 -2.37 -11.00 -3.35
CA PHE A 42 -2.52 -9.66 -2.80
C PHE A 42 -2.97 -9.72 -1.34
N GLY A 43 -2.83 -8.61 -0.62
CA GLY A 43 -3.32 -8.44 0.74
C GLY A 43 -2.51 -9.19 1.79
N ALA A 44 -3.10 -9.34 2.98
CA ALA A 44 -2.39 -9.86 4.15
C ALA A 44 -1.88 -11.30 3.97
N GLU A 45 -2.66 -12.19 3.36
CA GLU A 45 -2.22 -13.58 3.13
C GLU A 45 -0.96 -13.65 2.26
N HIS A 46 -0.89 -12.84 1.21
CA HIS A 46 0.27 -12.80 0.33
C HIS A 46 1.50 -12.22 1.03
N ILE A 47 1.33 -11.16 1.83
CA ILE A 47 2.43 -10.58 2.63
C ILE A 47 2.94 -11.58 3.67
N LEU A 48 2.04 -12.32 4.34
CA LEU A 48 2.43 -13.37 5.30
C LEU A 48 3.16 -14.53 4.63
N ALA A 49 2.74 -14.91 3.41
CA ALA A 49 3.34 -16.01 2.69
C ALA A 49 4.76 -15.66 2.19
N GLU A 50 4.96 -14.46 1.62
CA GLU A 50 6.21 -14.12 0.91
C GLU A 50 7.14 -13.20 1.70
N HIS A 51 6.62 -12.42 2.66
CA HIS A 51 7.37 -11.38 3.37
C HIS A 51 7.44 -11.60 4.88
N LYS A 52 7.21 -12.84 5.35
CA LYS A 52 7.35 -13.21 6.77
C LYS A 52 8.72 -12.84 7.38
N ALA A 53 9.78 -12.90 6.57
CA ALA A 53 11.12 -12.51 6.99
C ALA A 53 11.21 -11.01 7.34
N ASP A 54 10.52 -10.14 6.59
CA ASP A 54 10.46 -8.70 6.86
C ASP A 54 9.69 -8.42 8.17
N LEU A 55 8.58 -9.12 8.41
CA LEU A 55 7.83 -9.00 9.66
C LEU A 55 8.72 -9.36 10.86
N LYS A 56 9.42 -10.49 10.79
CA LYS A 56 10.37 -10.91 11.84
C LYS A 56 11.51 -9.90 12.04
N LYS A 57 12.06 -9.35 10.96
CA LYS A 57 13.12 -8.33 11.00
C LYS A 57 12.70 -7.10 11.80
N HIS A 58 11.41 -6.75 11.77
CA HIS A 58 10.85 -5.64 12.54
C HIS A 58 10.25 -6.06 13.89
N ASN A 59 10.49 -7.29 14.36
CA ASN A 59 9.93 -7.86 15.59
C ASN A 59 8.39 -7.84 15.64
N LEU A 60 7.75 -8.01 14.49
CA LEU A 60 6.30 -8.07 14.37
C LEU A 60 5.80 -9.51 14.43
N SER A 61 4.57 -9.68 14.91
CA SER A 61 3.88 -10.96 14.90
C SER A 61 3.66 -11.47 13.47
N CYS A 62 3.67 -12.79 13.27
CA CYS A 62 3.49 -13.39 11.95
C CYS A 62 2.02 -13.71 11.66
N ASP A 63 1.14 -12.73 11.86
CA ASP A 63 -0.31 -12.81 11.66
C ASP A 63 -0.86 -11.50 11.06
N GLU A 64 -2.18 -11.41 10.86
CA GLU A 64 -2.83 -10.23 10.27
C GLU A 64 -2.48 -8.93 11.00
N GLN A 65 -2.37 -8.93 12.34
CA GLN A 65 -2.01 -7.75 13.13
C GLN A 65 -0.57 -7.30 12.87
N GLY A 66 0.35 -8.25 12.67
CA GLY A 66 1.71 -7.92 12.29
C GLY A 66 1.79 -7.31 10.89
N VAL A 67 1.00 -7.82 9.94
CA VAL A 67 0.91 -7.19 8.60
C VAL A 67 0.35 -5.77 8.70
N ILE A 68 -0.73 -5.56 9.46
CA ILE A 68 -1.30 -4.21 9.67
C ILE A 68 -0.21 -3.26 10.16
N GLN A 69 0.49 -3.63 11.22
CA GLN A 69 1.56 -2.81 11.80
C GLN A 69 2.70 -2.56 10.80
N TYR A 70 3.06 -3.57 10.00
CA TYR A 70 4.09 -3.43 8.98
C TYR A 70 3.72 -2.40 7.91
N VAL A 71 2.49 -2.48 7.40
CA VAL A 71 1.98 -1.52 6.41
C VAL A 71 1.87 -0.12 7.03
N GLU A 72 1.33 0.02 8.24
CA GLU A 72 1.24 1.31 8.95
C GLU A 72 2.63 1.94 9.16
N MET A 73 3.65 1.15 9.48
CA MET A 73 5.03 1.62 9.61
C MET A 73 5.59 2.15 8.29
N ILE A 74 5.27 1.52 7.15
CA ILE A 74 5.76 1.99 5.84
C ILE A 74 5.02 3.24 5.39
N LEU A 75 3.71 3.34 5.65
CA LEU A 75 2.87 4.47 5.27
C LEU A 75 3.01 5.70 6.16
N GLN A 76 4.05 5.74 7.01
CA GLN A 76 4.36 6.87 7.88
C GLN A 76 4.62 8.18 7.13
N PHE A 77 4.61 9.28 7.90
CA PHE A 77 4.91 10.61 7.42
C PHE A 77 6.18 10.66 6.56
N SER A 78 6.13 11.46 5.49
CA SER A 78 7.23 11.66 4.54
C SER A 78 7.61 10.43 3.71
N ALA A 79 6.88 9.31 3.80
CA ALA A 79 7.01 8.22 2.85
C ALA A 79 6.75 8.76 1.43
N GLY A 80 7.68 8.51 0.50
CA GLY A 80 7.56 8.99 -0.86
C GLY A 80 6.52 8.18 -1.63
N ILE A 81 5.68 8.84 -2.41
CA ILE A 81 4.70 8.22 -3.29
C ILE A 81 5.27 8.25 -4.71
N TYR A 82 5.42 7.08 -5.32
CA TYR A 82 5.96 6.89 -6.66
C TYR A 82 4.91 6.21 -7.55
N CYS A 83 4.95 6.51 -8.84
CA CYS A 83 4.11 5.83 -9.82
C CYS A 83 4.98 5.34 -10.98
N GLU A 84 4.81 4.06 -11.34
CA GLU A 84 5.37 3.50 -12.56
C GLU A 84 4.44 3.81 -13.74
N PHE A 85 4.80 4.84 -14.51
CA PHE A 85 4.04 5.26 -15.71
C PHE A 85 4.14 4.27 -16.88
N SER A 86 5.04 3.29 -16.81
CA SER A 86 5.32 2.33 -17.89
C SER A 86 4.26 1.23 -18.08
N ASN A 87 3.24 1.15 -17.21
CA ASN A 87 2.14 0.21 -17.36
C ASN A 87 0.84 0.96 -17.74
N THR A 88 0.67 1.23 -19.04
CA THR A 88 -0.34 2.15 -19.60
C THR A 88 -1.67 1.51 -19.98
N ARG A 89 -1.92 0.23 -19.65
CA ARG A 89 -3.22 -0.42 -19.95
C ARG A 89 -4.12 -0.50 -18.71
N GLY A 90 -5.01 0.48 -18.59
CA GLY A 90 -6.09 0.52 -17.60
C GLY A 90 -5.78 1.28 -16.32
N PHE A 91 -6.79 1.47 -15.46
CA PHE A 91 -6.71 2.13 -14.15
C PHE A 91 -5.82 1.41 -13.11
N HIS A 92 -5.00 0.45 -13.55
CA HIS A 92 -4.15 -0.44 -12.78
C HIS A 92 -2.72 0.10 -12.60
N ARG A 93 -2.55 1.41 -12.37
CA ARG A 93 -1.22 1.93 -12.07
C ARG A 93 -0.90 1.64 -10.60
N PRO A 94 0.01 0.71 -10.28
CA PRO A 94 0.41 0.53 -8.90
C PRO A 94 1.08 1.82 -8.41
N MET A 95 0.65 2.29 -7.24
CA MET A 95 1.37 3.34 -6.52
C MET A 95 2.26 2.69 -5.50
N VAL A 96 3.50 3.13 -5.50
CA VAL A 96 4.55 2.60 -4.63
C VAL A 96 4.77 3.64 -3.55
N VAL A 97 4.39 3.31 -2.32
CA VAL A 97 4.69 4.14 -1.15
C VAL A 97 5.95 3.59 -0.49
N ARG A 98 7.00 4.40 -0.45
CA ARG A 98 8.31 3.99 0.04
C ARG A 98 8.73 4.79 1.26
N SER A 99 9.19 4.08 2.29
CA SER A 99 9.89 4.66 3.43
C SER A 99 11.27 4.01 3.59
N LYS A 100 11.98 4.34 4.68
CA LYS A 100 13.23 3.66 5.05
C LYS A 100 12.98 2.22 5.53
N LEU A 101 11.75 1.89 5.91
CA LEU A 101 11.37 0.60 6.49
C LEU A 101 10.94 -0.41 5.43
N GLY A 102 10.53 0.05 4.25
CA GLY A 102 10.13 -0.81 3.15
C GLY A 102 9.28 -0.07 2.13
N THR A 103 8.55 -0.86 1.36
CA THR A 103 7.71 -0.44 0.25
C THR A 103 6.34 -1.09 0.36
N VAL A 104 5.28 -0.30 0.19
CA VAL A 104 3.90 -0.74 0.04
C VAL A 104 3.44 -0.46 -1.38
N VAL A 105 2.82 -1.46 -2.00
CA VAL A 105 2.20 -1.32 -3.33
C VAL A 105 0.70 -1.17 -3.14
N LEU A 106 0.14 -0.09 -3.68
CA LEU A 106 -1.28 0.23 -3.67
C LEU A 106 -1.86 0.09 -5.07
N GLU A 107 -3.06 -0.48 -5.17
CA GLU A 107 -3.87 -0.45 -6.38
C GLU A 107 -5.08 0.46 -6.18
N ARG A 108 -5.30 1.40 -7.11
CA ARG A 108 -6.50 2.24 -7.13
C ARG A 108 -7.69 1.44 -7.66
N GLN A 109 -8.81 1.56 -6.98
CA GLN A 109 -10.10 1.02 -7.39
C GLN A 109 -11.17 2.09 -7.17
N GLU A 110 -12.13 2.19 -8.09
CA GLU A 110 -13.37 2.94 -7.85
C GLU A 110 -14.48 1.95 -7.52
N ARG A 111 -15.17 2.18 -6.39
CA ARG A 111 -16.35 1.42 -5.98
C ARG A 111 -17.39 2.36 -5.41
N ASP A 112 -18.61 2.27 -5.92
CA ASP A 112 -19.75 3.06 -5.42
C ASP A 112 -19.47 4.58 -5.38
N GLY A 113 -18.71 5.09 -6.36
CA GLY A 113 -18.30 6.49 -6.43
C GLY A 113 -17.17 6.89 -5.47
N LEU A 114 -16.64 5.95 -4.68
CA LEU A 114 -15.52 6.16 -3.78
C LEU A 114 -14.20 5.69 -4.39
N THR A 115 -13.15 6.49 -4.22
CA THR A 115 -11.78 6.08 -4.54
C THR A 115 -11.19 5.30 -3.37
N ILE A 116 -10.80 4.05 -3.62
CA ILE A 116 -10.18 3.15 -2.65
C ILE A 116 -8.80 2.74 -3.17
N TYR A 117 -7.82 2.76 -2.28
CA TYR A 117 -6.46 2.28 -2.51
C TYR A 117 -6.25 0.99 -1.74
N SER A 118 -6.27 -0.15 -2.42
CA SER A 118 -6.07 -1.45 -1.78
C SER A 118 -4.58 -1.80 -1.71
N VAL A 119 -4.11 -2.23 -0.53
CA VAL A 119 -2.75 -2.76 -0.37
C VAL A 119 -2.64 -4.10 -1.09
N VAL A 120 -1.77 -4.15 -2.09
CA VAL A 120 -1.47 -5.37 -2.86
C VAL A 120 -0.38 -6.15 -2.16
N THR A 121 0.75 -5.52 -1.84
CA THR A 121 1.88 -6.16 -1.14
C THR A 121 2.68 -5.14 -0.33
N ALA A 122 3.52 -5.63 0.59
CA ALA A 122 4.45 -4.86 1.39
C ALA A 122 5.73 -5.67 1.64
N PHE A 123 6.89 -5.06 1.42
CA PHE A 123 8.19 -5.75 1.51
C PHE A 123 9.34 -4.79 1.85
N GLY A 124 10.46 -5.32 2.37
CA GLY A 124 11.57 -4.52 2.86
C GLY A 124 12.45 -3.84 1.79
N GLY A 125 12.22 -4.16 0.51
CA GLY A 125 12.96 -3.59 -0.61
C GLY A 125 12.73 -2.09 -0.77
N THR A 126 13.80 -1.32 -0.98
CA THR A 126 13.75 0.15 -1.08
C THR A 126 14.02 0.68 -2.49
N MET A 127 14.21 -0.20 -3.48
CA MET A 127 14.30 0.21 -4.88
C MET A 127 12.90 0.57 -5.40
N ALA A 128 12.51 1.83 -5.24
CA ALA A 128 11.34 2.36 -5.93
C ALA A 128 11.67 2.49 -7.41
N ARG A 129 10.89 1.82 -8.25
CA ARG A 129 10.80 2.12 -9.68
C ARG A 129 9.72 3.18 -9.89
N GLY A 130 9.93 4.05 -10.87
CA GLY A 130 8.96 5.10 -11.23
C GLY A 130 9.29 6.51 -10.73
N THR A 131 8.42 7.45 -11.07
CA THR A 131 8.58 8.88 -10.78
C THR A 131 7.95 9.23 -9.46
N LYS A 132 8.62 10.03 -8.63
CA LYS A 132 8.06 10.55 -7.38
C LYS A 132 6.96 11.56 -7.69
N ILE A 133 5.73 11.28 -7.26
CA ILE A 133 4.55 12.12 -7.48
C ILE A 133 4.06 12.84 -6.22
N GLY A 134 4.58 12.46 -5.04
CA GLY A 134 4.23 13.10 -3.78
C GLY A 134 4.88 12.47 -2.56
N THR A 135 4.34 12.79 -1.39
CA THR A 135 4.75 12.25 -0.08
C THR A 135 3.53 12.07 0.81
N MET A 136 3.55 11.07 1.68
CA MET A 136 2.53 10.88 2.70
C MET A 136 2.56 12.05 3.70
N PRO A 137 1.42 12.72 3.94
CA PRO A 137 1.30 13.79 4.91
C PRO A 137 1.37 13.23 6.33
N ARG A 138 1.49 14.12 7.31
CA ARG A 138 1.46 13.69 8.71
C ARG A 138 0.04 13.22 8.97
N GLN A 139 -0.14 11.92 9.24
CA GLN A 139 -1.43 11.44 9.72
C GLN A 139 -1.63 12.01 11.13
N ASN A 140 -2.61 12.88 11.28
CA ASN A 140 -3.06 13.28 12.60
C ASN A 140 -3.70 12.02 13.20
N LYS A 141 -3.04 11.44 14.21
CA LYS A 141 -3.71 10.45 15.06
C LYS A 141 -4.88 11.19 15.67
N SER A 142 -6.12 10.85 15.29
CA SER A 142 -7.27 11.25 16.09
C SER A 142 -7.04 10.68 17.48
N THR A 143 -6.85 11.59 18.43
CA THR A 143 -6.70 11.33 19.86
C THR A 143 -7.90 10.56 20.40
#